data_AF-A0A6N8HFN3-F1
#
_entry.id   AF-A0A6N8HFN3-F1
#
_cell.length_a   1.000
_cell.length_b   1.000
_cell.length_c   1.000
_cell.angle_alpha   90.00
_cell.angle_beta   90.00
_cell.angle_gamma   90.00
#
_symmetry.space_group_name_H-M   'P 1'
#
loop_
_entity.id
_entity.type
_entity.pdbx_description
1 polymer ?
#
loop_
_entity_poly.entity_id
_entity_poly.type
_entity_poly.pdbx_seq_one_letter_code
_entity_poly.pdbx_strand_id
1 'polypeptide(L)'
;MSEHVTKDDLRQYSLMIIDEIRKLKPEIKKDDEVEWLKSRAARKMLTMSAGSLQNLRVTGQVRFKKVLGSYYYNRTDLLKLFTGN
;
A
#
# COMPACT_ATOMS: atom_id res chain seq x y z
N MET A 1 -16.75 17.57 -48.88
CA MET A 1 -15.89 18.64 -48.35
C MET A 1 -14.93 17.99 -47.37
N SER A 2 -13.62 18.11 -47.58
CA SER A 2 -12.64 17.56 -46.64
C SER A 2 -12.58 18.47 -45.43
N GLU A 3 -12.87 17.91 -44.27
CA GLU A 3 -12.71 18.60 -42.99
C GLU A 3 -11.21 18.72 -42.72
N HIS A 4 -10.71 19.96 -42.69
CA HIS A 4 -9.29 20.23 -42.52
C HIS A 4 -8.96 20.37 -41.04
N VAL A 5 -7.98 19.59 -40.57
CA VAL A 5 -7.46 19.70 -39.21
C VAL A 5 -6.80 21.06 -39.02
N THR A 6 -7.26 21.81 -38.03
CA THR A 6 -6.70 23.11 -37.67
C THR A 6 -5.58 22.98 -36.63
N LYS A 7 -4.83 24.06 -36.43
CA LYS A 7 -3.81 24.12 -35.37
C LYS A 7 -4.43 24.03 -33.97
N ASP A 8 -5.66 24.50 -33.79
CA ASP A 8 -6.32 24.41 -32.48
C ASP A 8 -6.73 22.97 -32.17
N ASP A 9 -7.18 22.20 -33.17
CA ASP A 9 -7.51 20.78 -32.99
C ASP A 9 -6.29 19.98 -32.50
N LEU A 10 -5.11 20.25 -33.07
CA LEU A 10 -3.87 19.63 -32.61
C LEU A 10 -3.49 20.05 -31.19
N ARG A 11 -3.73 21.33 -30.83
CA ARG A 11 -3.49 21.83 -29.48
C ARG A 11 -4.42 21.14 -28.48
N GLN A 12 -5.71 21.05 -28.77
CA GLN A 12 -6.69 20.36 -27.92
C GLN A 12 -6.33 18.88 -27.76
N TYR A 13 -5.95 18.22 -28.86
CA TYR A 13 -5.55 16.82 -28.83
C TYR A 13 -4.28 16.59 -28.00
N SER A 14 -3.28 17.47 -28.10
CA SER A 14 -2.08 17.40 -27.26
C SER A 14 -2.39 17.56 -25.78
N LEU A 15 -3.32 18.45 -25.42
CA LEU A 15 -3.75 18.65 -24.03
C LEU A 15 -4.49 17.42 -23.50
N MET A 16 -5.36 16.81 -24.31
CA MET A 16 -6.04 15.56 -23.96
C MET A 16 -5.05 14.41 -23.74
N ILE A 17 -4.07 14.25 -24.63
CA ILE A 17 -3.03 13.22 -24.47
C ILE A 17 -2.22 13.46 -23.20
N ILE A 18 -1.80 14.70 -22.93
CA ILE A 18 -1.03 15.03 -21.72
C ILE A 18 -1.84 14.74 -20.46
N ASP A 19 -3.14 15.06 -20.46
CA ASP A 19 -4.04 14.76 -19.33
C ASP A 19 -4.17 13.24 -19.12
N GLU A 20 -4.36 12.47 -20.19
CA GLU A 20 -4.47 11.03 -20.09
C GLU A 20 -3.16 10.36 -19.64
N ILE A 21 -2.01 10.82 -20.14
CA ILE A 21 -0.69 10.39 -19.66
C ILE A 21 -0.49 10.74 -18.18
N ARG A 22 -1.00 11.89 -17.71
CA ARG A 22 -0.93 12.27 -16.29
C ARG A 22 -1.77 11.36 -15.41
N LYS A 23 -2.93 10.89 -15.90
CA LYS A 23 -3.77 9.88 -15.22
C LYS A 23 -3.12 8.50 -15.22
N LEU A 24 -2.31 8.20 -16.24
CA LEU A 24 -1.45 7.02 -16.31
C LEU A 24 -0.21 7.11 -15.42
N LYS A 25 -0.06 8.16 -14.58
CA LYS A 25 0.84 8.03 -13.43
C LYS A 25 0.49 6.68 -12.81
N PRO A 26 1.46 5.75 -12.65
CA PRO A 26 1.18 4.62 -11.80
C PRO A 26 0.61 5.25 -10.54
N GLU A 27 -0.50 4.71 -10.05
CA GLU A 27 -0.61 4.67 -8.61
C GLU A 27 0.75 4.12 -8.19
N ILE A 28 1.66 5.01 -7.78
CA ILE A 28 2.51 4.72 -6.68
C ILE A 28 1.46 4.48 -5.61
N LYS A 29 0.90 3.25 -5.61
CA LYS A 29 0.60 2.53 -4.42
C LYS A 29 1.89 2.77 -3.67
N LYS A 30 1.88 3.82 -2.82
CA LYS A 30 2.84 3.93 -1.75
C LYS A 30 2.78 2.53 -1.20
N ASP A 31 3.79 1.74 -1.51
CA ASP A 31 3.77 0.30 -1.38
C ASP A 31 3.57 0.01 0.09
N ASP A 32 2.31 0.01 0.54
CA ASP A 32 1.83 0.54 1.83
C ASP A 32 2.97 0.69 2.83
N GLU A 33 3.80 1.74 2.67
CA GLU A 33 5.21 1.78 3.09
C GLU A 33 5.51 0.69 4.12
N VAL A 34 5.84 -0.55 3.69
CA VAL A 34 5.62 -1.76 4.51
C VAL A 34 6.16 -1.55 5.92
N GLU A 35 5.26 -1.15 6.83
CA GLU A 35 5.69 -0.59 8.09
C GLU A 35 5.91 -1.78 9.02
N TRP A 36 7.18 -2.08 9.27
CA TRP A 36 7.57 -3.14 10.18
C TRP A 36 7.41 -2.65 11.62
N LEU A 37 6.33 -3.06 12.28
CA LEU A 37 6.05 -2.67 13.66
C LEU A 37 6.77 -3.59 14.64
N LYS A 38 7.61 -3.01 15.52
CA LYS A 38 8.16 -3.74 16.67
C LYS A 38 7.04 -4.33 17.53
N SER A 39 7.30 -5.43 18.23
CA SER A 39 6.34 -6.09 19.15
C SER A 39 5.59 -5.14 20.10
N ARG A 40 6.24 -4.06 20.59
CA ARG A 40 5.59 -3.07 21.46
C ARG A 40 4.53 -2.25 20.72
N ALA A 41 4.83 -1.81 19.48
CA ALA A 41 3.93 -1.03 18.67
C ALA A 41 2.75 -1.88 18.17
N ALA A 42 3.02 -3.09 17.68
CA ALA A 42 1.99 -4.03 17.23
C ALA A 42 1.00 -4.38 18.37
N ARG A 43 1.49 -4.64 19.59
CA ARG A 43 0.62 -4.86 20.76
C ARG A 43 -0.23 -3.65 21.10
N LYS A 44 0.34 -2.44 21.05
CA LYS A 44 -0.40 -1.20 21.33
C LYS A 44 -1.47 -0.95 20.27
N MET A 45 -1.14 -1.19 19.00
CA MET A 45 -2.04 -0.98 17.88
C MET A 45 -3.29 -1.86 17.97
N LEU A 46 -3.13 -3.14 18.33
CA LEU A 46 -4.23 -4.10 18.39
C LEU A 46 -4.70 -4.41 19.82
N THR A 47 -4.23 -3.64 20.80
CA THR A 47 -4.56 -3.82 22.23
C THR A 47 -4.39 -5.27 22.73
N MET A 48 -3.37 -5.98 22.23
CA MET A 48 -3.20 -7.41 22.49
C MET A 48 -2.03 -7.76 23.43
N SER A 49 -2.14 -8.93 24.07
CA SER A 49 -1.09 -9.48 24.93
C SER A 49 0.13 -9.93 24.13
N ALA A 50 1.27 -10.14 24.82
CA ALA A 50 2.46 -10.72 24.21
C ALA A 50 2.24 -12.15 23.71
N GLY A 51 1.45 -12.95 24.45
CA GLY A 51 1.08 -14.31 24.05
C GLY A 51 0.23 -14.33 22.78
N SER A 52 -0.74 -13.41 22.67
CA SER A 52 -1.58 -13.29 21.47
C SER A 52 -0.76 -12.94 20.22
N LEU A 53 0.14 -11.95 20.30
CA LEU A 53 1.00 -11.58 19.18
C LEU A 53 1.99 -12.70 18.83
N GLN A 54 2.48 -13.44 19.84
CA GLN A 54 3.29 -14.65 19.61
C GLN A 54 2.49 -15.74 18.90
N ASN A 55 1.23 -15.95 19.25
CA ASN A 55 0.37 -16.91 18.57
C ASN A 55 0.17 -16.54 17.10
N LEU A 56 -0.08 -15.27 16.77
CA LEU A 56 -0.15 -14.80 15.38
C LEU A 56 1.14 -15.11 14.61
N ARG A 57 2.30 -14.97 15.27
CA ARG A 57 3.61 -15.31 14.69
C ARG A 57 3.76 -16.80 14.43
N VAL A 58 3.45 -17.63 15.44
CA VAL A 58 3.65 -19.10 15.40
C VAL A 58 2.68 -19.76 14.41
N THR A 59 1.45 -19.24 14.33
CA THR A 59 0.42 -19.72 13.39
C THR A 59 0.62 -19.22 11.96
N GLY A 60 1.54 -18.28 11.73
CA GLY A 60 1.82 -17.72 10.39
C GLY A 60 0.74 -16.77 9.87
N GLN A 61 -0.19 -16.31 10.72
CA GLN A 61 -1.27 -15.40 10.33
C GLN A 61 -0.78 -13.99 9.96
N VAL A 62 0.41 -13.61 10.43
CA VAL A 62 1.02 -12.30 10.16
C VAL A 62 2.49 -12.50 9.81
N ARG A 63 2.94 -11.89 8.69
CA ARG A 63 4.36 -11.91 8.33
C ARG A 63 5.19 -11.20 9.39
N PHE A 64 6.32 -11.80 9.75
CA PHE A 64 7.23 -11.26 10.75
C PHE A 64 8.69 -11.31 10.30
N LYS A 65 9.53 -10.48 10.92
CA LYS A 65 10.99 -10.49 10.78
C LYS A 65 11.64 -10.43 12.16
N LYS A 66 12.78 -11.12 12.31
CA LYS A 66 13.63 -11.02 13.50
C LYS A 66 14.88 -10.21 13.14
N VAL A 67 15.08 -9.08 13.81
CA VAL A 67 16.23 -8.18 13.60
C VAL A 67 16.85 -7.90 14.96
N LEU A 68 18.13 -8.25 15.15
CA LEU A 68 18.89 -8.04 16.40
C LEU A 68 18.12 -8.52 17.65
N GLY A 69 17.52 -9.70 17.58
CA GLY A 69 16.76 -10.31 18.68
C GLY A 69 15.33 -9.77 18.86
N SER A 70 14.95 -8.69 18.19
CA SER A 70 13.60 -8.12 18.24
C SER A 70 12.72 -8.62 17.10
N TYR A 71 11.43 -8.85 17.39
CA TYR A 71 10.44 -9.20 16.38
C TYR A 71 9.71 -7.96 15.85
N TYR A 72 9.49 -7.98 14.55
CA TYR A 72 8.78 -6.98 13.78
C TYR A 72 7.67 -7.65 12.98
N TYR A 73 6.55 -6.96 12.82
CA TYR A 73 5.34 -7.49 12.20
C TYR A 73 4.90 -6.57 11.08
N ASN A 74 4.40 -7.17 10.00
CA ASN A 74 3.87 -6.43 8.87
C ASN A 74 2.57 -5.69 9.28
N ARG A 75 2.57 -4.36 9.21
CA ARG A 75 1.40 -3.54 9.57
C ARG A 75 0.16 -3.86 8.75
N THR A 76 0.30 -4.07 7.45
CA THR A 76 -0.81 -4.36 6.55
C THR A 76 -1.49 -5.68 6.92
N ASP A 77 -0.71 -6.72 7.22
CA ASP A 77 -1.24 -8.00 7.69
C ASP A 77 -1.97 -7.85 9.04
N LEU A 78 -1.42 -7.05 9.96
CA LEU A 78 -2.06 -6.76 11.25
C LEU A 78 -3.41 -6.04 11.09
N LEU A 79 -3.52 -5.10 10.14
CA LEU A 79 -4.80 -4.43 9.84
C LEU A 79 -5.80 -5.39 9.18
N LYS A 80 -5.32 -6.27 8.30
CA LYS A 80 -6.14 -7.25 7.60
C LYS A 80 -6.81 -8.26 8.51
N LEU A 81 -6.34 -8.41 9.76
CA LEU A 81 -6.98 -9.25 10.77
C LEU A 81 -8.42 -8.80 11.09
N PHE A 82 -8.76 -7.53 10.88
CA PHE A 82 -10.10 -6.98 11.18
C PHE A 82 -10.98 -6.81 9.94
N THR A 83 -10.40 -6.79 8.75
CA THR A 83 -11.13 -6.66 7.48
C THR A 83 -11.40 -8.02 6.85
N GLY A 84 -11.82 -9.02 7.65
CA GLY A 84 -12.03 -10.39 7.18
C GLY A 84 -12.95 -10.45 5.95
N ASN A 85 -12.40 -11.00 4.85
CA ASN A 85 -12.98 -11.28 3.52
C ASN A 85 -13.74 -10.13 2.82
#